data_AF-A0AAQ3KEX0-F1
#
_entry.id   AF-A0AAQ3KEX0-F1
#
_cell.length_a   1.000
_cell.length_b   1.000
_cell.length_c   1.000
_cell.angle_alpha   90.00
_cell.angle_beta   90.00
_cell.angle_gamma   90.00
#
_symmetry.space_group_name_H-M   'P 1'
#
loop_
_entity.id
_entity.type
_entity.pdbx_description
1 polymer ?
#
loop_
_entity_poly.entity_id
_entity_poly.type
_entity_poly.pdbx_seq_one_letter_code
_entity_poly.pdbx_strand_id
1 'polypeptide(L)'
;MDPSSSRAEEIERLLGYTFLDPSLLTEALTHGSYDRPSYKHLEFVGDSTLGLAVTKFLYSTDPNLDNVRVSFFYISALCNANVSNEKLTRHNFYRFLRHNCAALDRAVSNFTESVTTRGEENAGELSYGGGIRNACKVLTDIVESMAGAVYINCNFDLEVVWQVINLDIPLSPS
;
A
#
# COMPACT_ATOMS: atom_id res chain seq x y z
N MET A 1 15.90 -25.04 -6.64
CA MET A 1 15.60 -23.67 -6.19
C MET A 1 14.13 -23.62 -5.87
N ASP A 2 13.77 -23.17 -4.67
CA ASP A 2 12.38 -23.05 -4.25
C ASP A 2 11.70 -21.92 -5.06
N PRO A 3 10.58 -22.17 -5.76
CA PRO A 3 9.83 -21.14 -6.49
C PRO A 3 9.42 -19.93 -5.63
N SER A 4 9.38 -20.09 -4.30
CA SER A 4 9.09 -19.01 -3.35
C SER A 4 10.21 -17.96 -3.31
N SER A 5 11.49 -18.37 -3.43
CA SER A 5 12.66 -17.50 -3.35
C SER A 5 12.68 -16.49 -4.49
N SER A 6 12.36 -16.93 -5.72
CA SER A 6 12.32 -16.05 -6.89
C SER A 6 11.24 -14.97 -6.81
N ARG A 7 10.15 -15.22 -6.07
CA ARG A 7 9.04 -14.28 -5.93
C ARG A 7 9.37 -13.20 -4.89
N ALA A 8 9.91 -13.60 -3.74
CA ALA A 8 10.34 -12.66 -2.72
C ALA A 8 11.39 -11.68 -3.28
N GLU A 9 12.40 -12.20 -3.98
CA GLU A 9 13.47 -11.40 -4.62
C GLU A 9 12.94 -10.40 -5.65
N GLU A 10 11.87 -10.73 -6.40
CA GLU A 10 11.23 -9.80 -7.33
C GLU A 10 10.57 -8.64 -6.57
N ILE A 11 9.89 -8.92 -5.48
CA ILE A 11 9.17 -7.91 -4.68
C ILE A 11 10.15 -7.01 -3.95
N GLU A 12 11.20 -7.57 -3.36
CA GLU A 12 12.28 -6.81 -2.74
C GLU A 12 12.95 -5.85 -3.73
N ARG A 13 13.14 -6.30 -4.98
CA ARG A 13 13.66 -5.46 -6.06
C ARG A 13 12.69 -4.34 -6.45
N LEU A 14 11.39 -4.64 -6.53
CA LEU A 14 10.35 -3.63 -6.81
C LEU A 14 10.26 -2.58 -5.70
N LEU A 15 10.49 -2.99 -4.45
CA LEU A 15 10.51 -2.10 -3.28
C LEU A 15 11.85 -1.36 -3.08
N GLY A 16 12.93 -1.84 -3.71
CA GLY A 16 14.28 -1.39 -3.38
C GLY A 16 14.67 -1.71 -1.93
N TYR A 17 14.07 -2.74 -1.33
CA TYR A 17 14.20 -3.10 0.08
C TYR A 17 14.35 -4.60 0.26
N THR A 18 15.38 -5.03 1.00
CA THR A 18 15.60 -6.43 1.34
C THR A 18 15.17 -6.71 2.77
N PHE A 19 14.34 -7.74 2.95
CA PHE A 19 13.88 -8.16 4.26
C PHE A 19 14.95 -8.96 4.99
N LEU A 20 15.11 -8.69 6.29
CA LEU A 20 15.92 -9.51 7.18
C LEU A 20 15.13 -10.75 7.58
N ASP A 21 13.82 -10.60 7.74
CA ASP A 21 12.87 -11.67 7.98
C ASP A 21 11.89 -11.81 6.79
N PRO A 22 12.14 -12.75 5.86
CA PRO A 22 11.26 -13.01 4.71
C PRO A 22 9.85 -13.48 5.09
N SER A 23 9.62 -13.91 6.34
CA SER A 23 8.30 -14.31 6.81
C SER A 23 7.34 -13.13 6.88
N LEU A 24 7.83 -11.92 7.17
CA LEU A 24 7.03 -10.69 7.18
C LEU A 24 6.49 -10.34 5.79
N LEU A 25 7.32 -10.49 4.75
CA LEU A 25 6.90 -10.30 3.36
C LEU A 25 5.86 -11.35 2.96
N THR A 26 6.05 -12.59 3.41
CA THR A 26 5.11 -13.68 3.15
C THR A 26 3.75 -13.43 3.81
N GLU A 27 3.75 -12.97 5.07
CA GLU A 27 2.53 -12.62 5.80
C GLU A 27 1.81 -11.44 5.15
N ALA A 28 2.53 -10.37 4.77
CA ALA A 28 1.97 -9.19 4.10
C ALA A 28 1.26 -9.52 2.79
N LEU A 29 1.66 -10.60 2.12
CA LEU A 29 1.10 -11.05 0.85
C LEU A 29 0.17 -12.25 1.01
N THR A 30 -0.33 -12.52 2.22
CA THR A 30 -1.27 -13.62 2.48
C THR A 30 -2.65 -13.08 2.87
N HIS A 31 -3.63 -13.24 1.97
CA HIS A 31 -5.02 -12.89 2.26
C HIS A 31 -5.66 -13.87 3.24
N GLY A 32 -6.61 -13.40 4.05
CA GLY A 32 -7.30 -14.21 5.07
C GLY A 32 -8.11 -15.41 4.52
N SER A 33 -8.31 -15.49 3.20
CA SER A 33 -8.91 -16.66 2.54
C SER A 33 -7.93 -17.77 2.19
N TYR A 34 -6.61 -17.53 2.30
CA TYR A 34 -5.58 -18.52 1.95
C TYR A 34 -5.13 -19.29 3.19
N ASP A 35 -4.52 -18.61 4.16
CA ASP A 35 -3.95 -19.23 5.37
C ASP A 35 -3.74 -18.19 6.48
N ARG A 36 -3.37 -18.64 7.68
CA ARG A 36 -2.93 -17.78 8.80
C ARG A 36 -1.45 -18.02 9.13
N PRO A 37 -0.69 -16.98 9.55
CA PRO A 37 -1.13 -15.60 9.72
C PRO A 37 -1.40 -14.92 8.37
N SER A 38 -2.42 -14.06 8.34
CA SER A 38 -2.78 -13.27 7.16
C SER A 38 -2.30 -11.84 7.37
N TYR A 39 -2.26 -11.05 6.30
CA TYR A 39 -1.76 -9.67 6.30
C TYR A 39 -2.45 -8.72 7.28
N LYS A 40 -3.58 -9.10 7.91
CA LYS A 40 -4.46 -8.26 8.72
C LYS A 40 -3.76 -7.63 9.93
N HIS A 41 -2.81 -8.33 10.55
CA HIS A 41 -2.02 -7.74 11.65
C HIS A 41 -1.05 -6.70 11.13
N LEU A 42 -0.38 -6.99 10.01
CA LEU A 42 0.55 -6.06 9.37
C LEU A 42 -0.18 -4.86 8.75
N GLU A 43 -1.39 -5.03 8.22
CA GLU A 43 -2.28 -3.95 7.75
C GLU A 43 -2.55 -2.97 8.89
N PHE A 44 -2.92 -3.48 10.07
CA PHE A 44 -3.17 -2.64 11.24
C PHE A 44 -1.93 -1.84 11.66
N VAL A 45 -0.75 -2.48 11.67
CA VAL A 45 0.53 -1.80 11.96
C VAL A 45 0.84 -0.77 10.87
N GLY A 46 0.64 -1.14 9.62
CA GLY A 46 0.92 -0.34 8.44
C GLY A 46 0.08 0.92 8.35
N ASP A 47 -1.22 0.84 8.57
CA ASP A 47 -2.14 1.99 8.60
C ASP A 47 -1.67 3.04 9.60
N SER A 48 -1.36 2.61 10.83
CA SER A 48 -0.83 3.50 11.87
C SER A 48 0.53 4.09 11.50
N THR A 49 1.40 3.28 10.89
CA THR A 49 2.75 3.69 10.49
C THR A 49 2.70 4.71 9.36
N LEU A 50 1.90 4.47 8.34
CA LEU A 50 1.67 5.39 7.22
C LEU A 50 1.08 6.70 7.70
N GLY A 51 0.06 6.64 8.57
CA GLY A 51 -0.51 7.83 9.18
C GLY A 51 0.53 8.66 9.94
N LEU A 52 1.42 8.00 10.69
CA LEU A 52 2.51 8.66 11.42
C LEU A 52 3.57 9.23 10.47
N ALA A 53 3.96 8.50 9.42
CA ALA A 53 4.94 8.95 8.43
C ALA A 53 4.47 10.21 7.70
N VAL A 54 3.21 10.20 7.23
CA VAL A 54 2.59 11.37 6.60
C VAL A 54 2.47 12.53 7.59
N THR A 55 2.05 12.27 8.82
CA THR A 55 1.95 13.31 9.86
C THR A 55 3.31 13.96 10.13
N LYS A 56 4.36 13.16 10.25
CA LYS A 56 5.74 13.64 10.44
C LYS A 56 6.22 14.47 9.25
N PHE A 57 5.95 14.03 8.03
CA PHE A 57 6.28 14.76 6.82
C PHE A 57 5.59 16.13 6.80
N LEU A 58 4.26 16.17 6.97
CA LEU A 58 3.48 17.41 7.00
C LEU A 58 3.97 18.37 8.08
N TYR A 59 4.21 17.88 9.29
CA TYR A 59 4.72 18.69 10.39
C TYR A 59 6.10 19.29 10.10
N SER A 60 6.94 18.57 9.34
CA SER A 60 8.29 19.02 9.00
C SER A 60 8.32 19.98 7.80
N THR A 61 7.30 19.92 6.91
CA THR A 61 7.26 20.70 5.66
C THR A 61 6.43 21.98 5.78
N ASP A 62 5.42 22.04 6.63
CA ASP A 62 4.58 23.23 6.81
C ASP A 62 4.50 23.65 8.29
N PRO A 63 5.26 24.69 8.71
CA PRO A 63 5.22 25.21 10.08
C PRO A 63 3.91 25.90 10.46
N ASN A 64 3.04 26.24 9.48
CA ASN A 64 1.82 27.03 9.66
C ASN A 64 0.54 26.19 9.55
N LEU A 65 0.61 24.90 9.89
CA LEU A 65 -0.56 24.00 9.95
C LEU A 65 -1.47 24.34 11.14
N ASP A 66 -2.02 25.55 11.18
CA ASP A 66 -2.94 26.04 12.20
C ASP A 66 -4.31 25.33 12.15
N ASN A 67 -4.59 24.56 11.10
CA ASN A 67 -5.85 23.83 10.92
C ASN A 67 -5.66 22.31 10.90
N VAL A 68 -5.66 21.71 12.09
CA VAL A 68 -5.68 20.24 12.33
C VAL A 68 -6.66 19.48 11.41
N ARG A 69 -7.79 20.09 11.02
CA ARG A 69 -8.78 19.52 10.09
C ARG A 69 -8.28 19.33 8.66
N VAL A 70 -7.45 20.23 8.14
CA VAL A 70 -6.88 20.10 6.79
C VAL A 70 -5.74 19.10 6.80
N SER A 71 -4.93 19.05 7.86
CA SER A 71 -3.95 17.95 8.04
C SER A 71 -4.62 16.58 8.01
N PHE A 72 -5.75 16.38 8.72
CA PHE A 72 -6.45 15.09 8.69
C PHE A 72 -7.05 14.76 7.32
N PHE A 73 -7.58 15.76 6.61
CA PHE A 73 -8.06 15.57 5.23
C PHE A 73 -6.91 15.26 4.27
N TYR A 74 -5.76 15.90 4.41
CA TYR A 74 -4.54 15.61 3.62
C TYR A 74 -3.98 14.23 3.95
N ILE A 75 -3.93 13.82 5.21
CA ILE A 75 -3.52 12.47 5.61
C ILE A 75 -4.48 11.44 5.00
N SER A 76 -5.79 11.67 5.13
CA SER A 76 -6.79 10.78 4.54
C SER A 76 -6.72 10.77 3.00
N ALA A 77 -6.52 11.92 2.37
CA ALA A 77 -6.41 12.03 0.92
C ALA A 77 -5.08 11.47 0.39
N LEU A 78 -3.96 11.63 1.09
CA LEU A 78 -2.65 11.08 0.72
C LEU A 78 -2.58 9.59 1.00
N CYS A 79 -3.08 9.10 2.14
CA CYS A 79 -3.22 7.67 2.36
C CYS A 79 -4.12 7.06 1.29
N ASN A 80 -5.28 7.65 1.00
CA ASN A 80 -6.16 7.14 -0.07
C ASN A 80 -5.56 7.33 -1.48
N ALA A 81 -4.85 8.42 -1.79
CA ALA A 81 -4.32 8.68 -3.13
C ALA A 81 -3.01 7.93 -3.40
N ASN A 82 -2.11 7.82 -2.42
CA ASN A 82 -0.90 7.01 -2.53
C ASN A 82 -1.27 5.54 -2.64
N VAL A 83 -2.31 5.10 -1.94
CA VAL A 83 -2.73 3.71 -1.94
C VAL A 83 -3.60 3.37 -3.16
N SER A 84 -4.45 4.29 -3.64
CA SER A 84 -5.60 3.87 -4.44
C SER A 84 -5.54 4.02 -5.96
N ASN A 85 -4.58 4.67 -6.66
CA ASN A 85 -4.78 4.76 -8.13
C ASN A 85 -3.61 4.65 -9.11
N GLU A 86 -2.38 5.08 -8.86
CA GLU A 86 -1.39 5.10 -9.96
C GLU A 86 -0.07 4.35 -9.68
N LYS A 87 0.53 4.52 -8.50
CA LYS A 87 1.88 3.97 -8.24
C LYS A 87 1.87 2.46 -7.95
N LEU A 88 0.88 1.97 -7.21
CA LEU A 88 0.81 0.58 -6.78
C LEU A 88 0.11 -0.34 -7.80
N THR A 89 -0.77 0.22 -8.62
CA THR A 89 -1.30 -0.42 -9.83
C THR A 89 -0.19 -0.63 -10.87
N ARG A 90 0.79 0.28 -10.98
CA ARG A 90 1.95 0.14 -11.88
C ARG A 90 2.88 -1.02 -11.54
N HIS A 91 3.07 -1.32 -10.25
CA HIS A 91 3.90 -2.45 -9.83
C HIS A 91 3.11 -3.78 -9.73
N ASN A 92 1.77 -3.72 -9.75
CA ASN A 92 0.85 -4.86 -9.76
C ASN A 92 1.20 -5.90 -8.68
N PHE A 93 1.33 -5.45 -7.43
CA PHE A 93 1.64 -6.33 -6.29
C PHE A 93 0.54 -7.36 -6.01
N TYR A 94 -0.68 -7.12 -6.50
CA TYR A 94 -1.78 -8.09 -6.46
C TYR A 94 -1.38 -9.45 -7.04
N ARG A 95 -0.54 -9.49 -8.08
CA ARG A 95 -0.05 -10.75 -8.69
C ARG A 95 0.68 -11.66 -7.69
N PHE A 96 1.21 -11.09 -6.61
CA PHE A 96 1.96 -11.81 -5.60
C PHE A 96 1.09 -12.22 -4.40
N LEU A 97 -0.15 -11.72 -4.32
CA LEU A 97 -1.08 -12.04 -3.25
C LEU A 97 -1.45 -13.53 -3.29
N ARG A 98 -1.30 -14.20 -2.16
CA ARG A 98 -1.83 -15.54 -1.92
C ARG A 98 -3.27 -15.43 -1.42
N HIS A 99 -4.25 -15.84 -2.22
CA HIS A 99 -5.66 -15.88 -1.85
C HIS A 99 -6.36 -17.10 -2.48
N ASN A 100 -7.45 -17.57 -1.86
CA ASN A 100 -8.31 -18.62 -2.42
C ASN A 100 -9.72 -18.09 -2.78
N CYS A 101 -9.79 -16.82 -3.19
CA CYS A 101 -11.05 -16.12 -3.45
C CYS A 101 -11.16 -15.69 -4.93
N ALA A 102 -11.85 -16.48 -5.77
CA ALA A 102 -12.06 -16.15 -7.18
C ALA A 102 -12.97 -14.92 -7.41
N ALA A 103 -13.72 -14.49 -6.39
CA ALA A 103 -14.46 -13.24 -6.45
C ALA A 103 -13.53 -12.02 -6.41
N LEU A 104 -12.39 -12.15 -5.74
CA LEU A 104 -11.37 -11.10 -5.64
C LEU A 104 -10.71 -10.86 -7.00
N ASP A 105 -10.36 -11.93 -7.72
CA ASP A 105 -9.78 -11.83 -9.08
C ASP A 105 -10.69 -11.07 -10.04
N ARG A 106 -11.98 -11.38 -10.02
CA ARG A 106 -12.98 -10.68 -10.83
C ARG A 106 -13.11 -9.22 -10.43
N ALA A 107 -13.07 -8.93 -9.14
CA ALA A 107 -13.17 -7.58 -8.63
C ALA A 107 -11.96 -6.72 -9.06
N VAL A 108 -10.74 -7.24 -8.94
CA VAL A 108 -9.51 -6.55 -9.35
C VAL A 108 -9.44 -6.40 -10.87
N SER A 109 -9.78 -7.44 -11.63
CA SER A 109 -9.83 -7.36 -13.10
C SER A 109 -10.79 -6.27 -13.58
N ASN A 110 -12.01 -6.22 -13.02
CA ASN A 110 -12.99 -5.18 -13.36
C ASN A 110 -12.51 -3.78 -12.96
N PHE A 111 -11.80 -3.67 -11.83
CA PHE A 111 -11.21 -2.41 -11.40
C PHE A 111 -10.13 -1.93 -12.38
N THR A 112 -9.16 -2.78 -12.73
CA THR A 112 -8.08 -2.44 -13.68
C THR A 112 -8.62 -2.02 -15.04
N GLU A 113 -9.66 -2.70 -15.54
CA GLU A 113 -10.33 -2.33 -16.80
C GLU A 113 -11.03 -0.97 -16.70
N SER A 114 -11.65 -0.68 -15.56
CA SER A 114 -12.32 0.61 -15.33
C SER A 114 -11.34 1.79 -15.25
N VAL A 115 -10.15 1.58 -14.69
CA VAL A 115 -9.07 2.58 -14.61
C VAL A 115 -8.43 2.81 -15.98
N THR A 116 -8.27 1.77 -16.79
CA THR A 116 -7.64 1.89 -18.14
C THR A 116 -8.57 2.56 -19.15
N THR A 117 -9.89 2.37 -19.00
CA THR A 117 -10.89 2.86 -19.96
C THR A 117 -11.33 4.30 -19.69
N ARG A 118 -11.20 4.79 -18.44
CA ARG A 118 -11.53 6.15 -18.05
C ARG A 118 -10.26 6.93 -17.78
N GLY A 119 -9.83 7.76 -18.74
CA GLY A 119 -8.83 8.79 -18.49
C GLY A 119 -9.17 9.61 -17.24
N GLU A 120 -8.13 10.06 -16.55
CA GLU A 120 -8.01 10.54 -15.16
C GLU A 120 -9.02 11.59 -14.64
N GLU A 121 -9.96 12.06 -15.45
CA GLU A 121 -10.74 13.27 -15.19
C GLU A 121 -11.95 13.11 -14.24
N ASN A 122 -12.26 11.91 -13.75
CA ASN A 122 -13.40 11.69 -12.85
C ASN A 122 -13.12 10.72 -11.69
N ALA A 123 -11.95 10.83 -11.05
CA ALA A 123 -11.60 10.04 -9.86
C ALA A 123 -12.46 10.38 -8.61
N GLY A 124 -13.20 11.50 -8.63
CA GLY A 124 -13.97 12.00 -7.48
C GLY A 124 -15.35 11.38 -7.27
N GLU A 125 -15.89 10.61 -8.21
CA GLU A 125 -17.27 10.11 -8.16
C GLU A 125 -17.36 8.59 -8.39
N LEU A 126 -16.58 7.81 -7.64
CA LEU A 126 -16.67 6.34 -7.61
C LEU A 126 -17.76 5.88 -6.63
N SER A 127 -19.03 6.05 -7.01
CA SER A 127 -20.15 5.42 -6.33
C SER A 127 -20.90 4.47 -7.25
N TYR A 128 -20.31 3.31 -7.61
CA TYR A 128 -21.11 2.20 -8.14
C TYR A 128 -20.43 0.84 -7.91
N GLY A 129 -21.07 -0.03 -7.12
CA GLY A 129 -20.74 -1.46 -7.00
C GLY A 129 -19.88 -1.87 -5.81
N GLY A 130 -20.41 -2.79 -4.97
CA GLY A 130 -19.66 -3.39 -3.84
C GLY A 130 -18.41 -4.18 -4.27
N GLY A 131 -18.37 -4.67 -5.51
CA GLY A 131 -17.20 -5.36 -6.07
C GLY A 131 -15.98 -4.44 -6.26
N ILE A 132 -16.18 -3.23 -6.79
CA ILE A 132 -15.09 -2.26 -7.01
C ILE A 132 -14.54 -1.76 -5.68
N ARG A 133 -15.42 -1.45 -4.71
CA ARG A 133 -15.00 -1.07 -3.34
C ARG A 133 -14.16 -2.15 -2.67
N ASN A 134 -14.51 -3.42 -2.86
CA ASN A 134 -13.75 -4.54 -2.30
C ASN A 134 -12.38 -4.71 -2.97
N ALA A 135 -12.27 -4.48 -4.28
CA ALA A 135 -10.98 -4.50 -4.97
C ALA A 135 -10.05 -3.39 -4.49
N CYS A 136 -10.54 -2.14 -4.46
CA CYS A 136 -9.78 -1.01 -3.91
C CYS A 136 -9.33 -1.31 -2.48
N LYS A 137 -10.23 -1.84 -1.64
CA LYS A 137 -9.89 -2.19 -0.26
C LYS A 137 -8.77 -3.23 -0.17
N VAL A 138 -8.80 -4.30 -0.95
CA VAL A 138 -7.73 -5.31 -0.85
C VAL A 138 -6.40 -4.78 -1.36
N LEU A 139 -6.41 -3.98 -2.42
CA LEU A 139 -5.19 -3.29 -2.87
C LEU A 139 -4.65 -2.36 -1.77
N THR A 140 -5.54 -1.67 -1.05
CA THR A 140 -5.19 -0.87 0.12
C THR A 140 -4.57 -1.70 1.23
N ASP A 141 -5.24 -2.76 1.64
CA ASP A 141 -4.76 -3.63 2.71
C ASP A 141 -3.36 -4.23 2.38
N ILE A 142 -3.07 -4.54 1.11
CA ILE A 142 -1.73 -5.03 0.68
C ILE A 142 -0.66 -3.99 0.94
N VAL A 143 -0.93 -2.73 0.60
CA VAL A 143 0.04 -1.64 0.73
C VAL A 143 0.33 -1.36 2.20
N GLU A 144 -0.74 -1.27 2.99
CA GLU A 144 -0.64 -1.09 4.43
C GLU A 144 0.14 -2.26 5.05
N SER A 145 -0.19 -3.49 4.70
CA SER A 145 0.53 -4.64 5.26
C SER A 145 2.00 -4.73 4.83
N MET A 146 2.34 -4.34 3.60
CA MET A 146 3.75 -4.23 3.18
C MET A 146 4.48 -3.12 3.95
N ALA A 147 3.84 -1.97 4.16
CA ALA A 147 4.38 -0.89 5.00
C ALA A 147 4.63 -1.37 6.44
N GLY A 148 3.68 -2.09 7.03
CA GLY A 148 3.79 -2.69 8.35
C GLY A 148 4.92 -3.74 8.43
N ALA A 149 5.07 -4.55 7.39
CA ALA A 149 6.16 -5.52 7.28
C ALA A 149 7.53 -4.83 7.28
N VAL A 150 7.71 -3.80 6.46
CA VAL A 150 8.95 -3.00 6.41
C VAL A 150 9.20 -2.36 7.76
N TYR A 151 8.18 -1.77 8.39
CA TYR A 151 8.31 -1.10 9.69
C TYR A 151 8.79 -2.04 10.79
N ILE A 152 8.26 -3.26 10.86
CA ILE A 152 8.74 -4.26 11.82
C ILE A 152 10.15 -4.72 11.45
N ASN A 153 10.41 -4.99 10.17
CA ASN A 153 11.70 -5.49 9.71
C ASN A 153 12.86 -4.48 9.93
N CYS A 154 12.60 -3.17 9.80
CA CYS A 154 13.57 -2.11 10.06
C CYS A 154 13.65 -1.71 11.55
N ASN A 155 13.06 -2.48 12.47
CA ASN A 155 13.02 -2.19 13.90
C ASN A 155 12.40 -0.81 14.20
N PHE A 156 11.24 -0.55 13.61
CA PHE A 156 10.40 0.63 13.83
C PHE A 156 11.02 1.96 13.35
N ASP A 157 11.86 1.90 12.30
CA ASP A 157 12.43 3.09 11.66
C ASP A 157 11.46 3.67 10.60
N LEU A 158 10.84 4.78 10.96
CA LEU A 158 9.87 5.49 10.12
C LEU A 158 10.49 6.14 8.88
N GLU A 159 11.78 6.51 8.90
CA GLU A 159 12.45 7.08 7.73
C GLU A 159 12.65 6.03 6.65
N VAL A 160 13.05 4.82 7.04
CA VAL A 160 13.18 3.69 6.12
C VAL A 160 11.85 3.35 5.48
N VAL A 161 10.77 3.29 6.27
CA VAL A 161 9.42 3.06 5.74
C VAL A 161 9.03 4.14 4.73
N TRP A 162 9.29 5.41 5.05
CA TRP A 162 9.00 6.51 4.14
C TRP A 162 9.79 6.40 2.84
N GLN A 163 11.09 6.08 2.89
CA GLN A 163 11.92 5.89 1.70
C GLN A 163 11.41 4.76 0.79
N VAL A 164 11.01 3.63 1.39
CA VAL A 164 10.54 2.45 0.64
C VAL A 164 9.16 2.70 0.01
N ILE A 165 8.31 3.49 0.64
CA ILE A 165 6.95 3.75 0.15
C ILE A 165 6.90 4.94 -0.81
N ASN A 166 7.82 5.89 -0.64
CA ASN A 166 7.84 7.15 -1.37
C ASN A 166 8.79 7.15 -2.58
N LEU A 167 8.99 5.99 -3.24
CA LEU A 167 10.00 5.73 -4.28
C LEU A 167 10.06 6.70 -5.48
N ASP A 168 9.20 7.71 -5.58
CA ASP A 168 9.14 8.66 -6.71
C ASP A 168 8.87 10.14 -6.33
N ILE A 169 9.02 10.55 -5.07
CA ILE A 169 9.05 12.00 -4.77
C ILE A 169 10.51 12.43 -4.69
N PRO A 170 11.04 13.21 -5.67
CA PRO A 170 12.33 13.83 -5.50
C PRO A 170 12.25 14.74 -4.26
N LEU A 171 12.98 14.37 -3.22
CA LEU A 171 13.28 15.26 -2.11
C LEU A 171 14.27 16.31 -2.61
N SER A 172 13.82 17.25 -3.43
CA SER A 172 14.55 18.49 -3.66
C SER A 172 14.01 19.56 -2.71
N PRO A 173 14.79 19.99 -1.71
CA PRO A 173 14.50 21.26 -1.06
C PRO A 173 14.87 22.37 -2.05
N SER A 174 13.87 23.14 -2.49
CA SER A 174 14.09 24.45 -3.10
C SER A 174 13.93 25.53 -2.06
#